data_AF-A0A7J8G4D3-F1
#
_entry.id   AF-A0A7J8G4D3-F1
#
_cell.length_a   1.000
_cell.length_b   1.000
_cell.length_c   1.000
_cell.angle_alpha   90.00
_cell.angle_beta   90.00
_cell.angle_gamma   90.00
#
_symmetry.space_group_name_H-M   'P 1'
#
loop_
_entity.id
_entity.type
_entity.pdbx_description
1 polymer ?
#
loop_
_entity_poly.entity_id
_entity_poly.type
_entity_poly.pdbx_seq_one_letter_code
_entity_poly.pdbx_strand_id
1 'polypeptide(L)'
;MLIFGGNTHNDTSLSNGAKCFSADFLAYDIACDEWKTLPKPNLHRDVNRFGHSAVVINGSMYIFGGFSSVLLNDILVYKPPNCRAFRDEELCKNAGPGIKCIWTKNYCESWESGNTNNILRAKCPPKTAASDDRCYRYADCASCTANTNGCQWCDDKKCISANSNCSMSVKNYTKCHVRNEQICNKLTSCKSCSLNLNCQWDQRQQECQALPAHLCGEGWNHIGDACLRINSSRESYDNAKLYCYNLSGNLASLTTSKEVEFVLDEIQKYTQQKVSPWVGLRKINISYWGWEDMSPFTNTTLQWLPGEPNDSGFCAYLERAAVAGLKANPCTSMADGLVCEKPVVSPNQNARPCKKPCSLRTSCSNCTSNGMECMWCSSTRRCVDSNAYIISFPYGQCLEWQTATCSPQNCSGLRTCGQCLEQPGCGWCNDPSNTGRGHCIEGSSRGPMKHLGMHNNEMVLDTSLCPKEKHYEWSFIQCPGNKI
;
A
#
# COMPACT_ATOMS: atom_id res chain seq x y z
N MET A 1 15.49 6.19 10.27
CA MET A 1 15.02 6.82 9.01
C MET A 1 15.18 8.34 9.13
N LEU A 2 15.55 9.03 8.04
CA LEU A 2 15.73 10.49 7.99
C LEU A 2 14.75 11.08 6.98
N ILE A 3 14.12 12.20 7.32
CA ILE A 3 13.13 12.89 6.48
C ILE A 3 13.42 14.38 6.49
N PHE A 4 13.53 14.99 5.31
CA PHE A 4 13.81 16.41 5.16
C PHE A 4 12.71 17.07 4.33
N GLY A 5 12.31 18.27 4.72
CA GLY A 5 11.40 19.14 3.97
C GLY A 5 10.03 18.55 3.66
N GLY A 6 9.39 19.04 2.60
CA GLY A 6 8.06 18.62 2.17
C GLY A 6 7.01 19.73 2.23
N ASN A 7 5.78 19.37 1.86
CA ASN A 7 4.60 20.25 1.94
C ASN A 7 3.97 20.11 3.33
N THR A 8 3.83 21.22 4.04
CA THR A 8 3.24 21.28 5.40
C THR A 8 1.74 21.55 5.40
N HIS A 9 1.12 21.73 4.23
CA HIS A 9 -0.33 21.81 4.13
C HIS A 9 -0.96 20.43 4.27
N ASN A 10 -1.79 20.29 5.28
CA ASN A 10 -2.89 19.33 5.29
C ASN A 10 -4.08 20.07 4.67
N ASP A 11 -4.73 19.52 3.64
CA ASP A 11 -5.83 20.13 2.90
C ASP A 11 -7.10 20.30 3.76
N THR A 12 -7.04 21.19 4.75
CA THR A 12 -8.20 21.77 5.42
C THR A 12 -8.16 23.27 5.17
N SER A 13 -9.18 23.74 4.46
CA SER A 13 -9.49 25.03 3.83
C SER A 13 -9.18 26.36 4.55
N LEU A 14 -8.44 26.39 5.65
CA LEU A 14 -8.12 27.60 6.41
C LEU A 14 -6.67 27.55 6.92
N SER A 15 -5.71 27.98 6.09
CA SER A 15 -4.35 28.25 6.56
C SER A 15 -4.13 29.75 6.71
N ASN A 16 -4.10 30.21 7.95
CA ASN A 16 -3.70 31.57 8.32
C ASN A 16 -2.18 31.72 8.15
N GLY A 17 -1.73 31.97 6.92
CA GLY A 17 -0.37 32.46 6.64
C GLY A 17 0.80 31.52 6.97
N ALA A 18 0.61 30.20 6.98
CA ALA A 18 1.70 29.26 7.18
C ALA A 18 2.64 29.17 5.95
N LYS A 19 3.93 28.85 6.18
CA LYS A 19 4.89 28.59 5.11
C LYS A 19 4.42 27.39 4.27
N CYS A 20 4.36 27.54 2.94
CA CYS A 20 3.93 26.47 2.04
C CYS A 20 4.86 25.25 2.03
N PHE A 21 6.17 25.47 2.26
CA PHE A 21 7.21 24.44 2.19
C PHE A 21 8.08 24.50 3.43
N SER A 22 8.47 23.33 3.93
CA SER A 22 9.27 23.21 5.14
C SER A 22 10.73 22.86 4.84
N ALA A 23 11.60 23.27 5.75
CA ALA A 23 12.99 22.81 5.91
C ALA A 23 13.16 22.00 7.20
N ASP A 24 12.05 21.51 7.77
CA ASP A 24 12.09 20.63 8.92
C ASP A 24 12.87 19.38 8.57
N PHE A 25 13.68 18.96 9.51
CA PHE A 25 14.51 17.79 9.37
C PHE A 25 14.20 16.87 10.54
N LEU A 26 13.74 15.66 10.24
CA LEU A 26 13.21 14.73 11.22
C LEU A 26 14.00 13.42 11.14
N ALA A 27 14.27 12.84 12.30
CA ALA A 27 14.78 11.50 12.44
C ALA A 27 13.73 10.62 13.11
N TYR A 28 13.46 9.46 12.53
CA TYR A 28 12.65 8.41 13.14
C TYR A 28 13.56 7.25 13.57
N ASP A 29 13.61 7.00 14.88
CA ASP A 29 14.31 5.86 15.48
C ASP A 29 13.40 4.63 15.38
N ILE A 30 13.78 3.65 14.55
CA ILE A 30 12.99 2.43 14.31
C ILE A 30 13.03 1.51 15.53
N ALA A 31 14.14 1.47 16.28
CA ALA A 31 14.30 0.58 17.41
C ALA A 31 13.46 1.04 18.61
N CYS A 32 13.35 2.36 18.80
CA CYS A 32 12.57 2.94 19.89
C CYS A 32 11.17 3.40 19.47
N ASP A 33 10.89 3.41 18.16
CA ASP A 33 9.67 3.95 17.59
C ASP A 33 9.47 5.37 18.15
N GLU A 34 10.33 6.31 17.76
CA GLU A 34 10.31 7.68 18.28
C GLU A 34 10.73 8.68 17.20
N TRP A 35 10.00 9.80 17.12
CA TRP A 35 10.32 10.93 16.24
C TRP A 35 11.13 11.98 16.97
N LYS A 36 12.19 12.49 16.34
CA LYS A 36 12.99 13.61 16.84
C LYS A 36 13.18 14.65 15.74
N THR A 37 12.98 15.91 16.10
CA THR A 37 13.33 17.04 15.23
C THR A 37 14.83 17.28 15.33
N LEU A 38 15.50 17.19 14.18
CA LEU A 38 16.91 17.51 14.04
C LEU A 38 17.10 19.03 13.97
N PRO A 39 18.25 19.54 14.46
CA PRO A 39 18.57 20.95 14.31
C PRO A 39 18.57 21.33 12.82
N LYS A 40 18.03 22.52 12.54
CA LYS A 40 18.02 23.05 11.17
C LYS A 40 19.46 23.16 10.67
N PRO A 41 19.74 22.73 9.43
CA PRO A 41 21.09 22.80 8.89
C PRO A 41 21.53 24.27 8.83
N ASN A 42 22.69 24.57 9.38
CA ASN A 42 23.24 25.93 9.40
C ASN A 42 23.77 26.27 7.99
N LEU A 43 22.87 26.69 7.11
CA LEU A 43 23.14 26.99 5.71
C LEU A 43 22.91 28.48 5.43
N HIS A 44 23.68 29.02 4.48
CA HIS A 44 23.65 30.44 4.13
C HIS A 44 22.35 30.91 3.46
N ARG A 45 21.42 30.01 3.13
CA ARG A 45 20.16 30.30 2.43
C ARG A 45 19.01 29.47 2.99
N ASP A 46 17.79 29.94 2.77
CA ASP A 46 16.60 29.14 3.04
C ASP A 46 16.57 27.92 2.09
N VAL A 47 16.34 26.75 2.65
CA VAL A 47 16.39 25.45 1.96
C VAL A 47 15.06 24.72 1.98
N ASN A 48 13.97 25.40 2.37
CA ASN A 48 12.62 24.87 2.25
C ASN A 48 12.43 24.32 0.84
N ARG A 49 11.92 23.10 0.72
CA ARG A 49 11.69 22.48 -0.59
C ARG A 49 10.66 21.37 -0.51
N PHE A 50 9.81 21.28 -1.52
CA PHE A 50 8.92 20.13 -1.71
C PHE A 50 9.23 19.41 -3.02
N GLY A 51 8.83 18.14 -3.08
CA GLY A 51 9.00 17.27 -4.25
C GLY A 51 10.46 17.10 -4.68
N HIS A 52 11.40 17.19 -3.73
CA HIS A 52 12.82 16.90 -3.89
C HIS A 52 13.11 15.40 -3.71
N SER A 53 14.30 14.97 -4.11
CA SER A 53 14.72 13.57 -4.06
C SER A 53 15.81 13.44 -3.03
N ALA A 54 15.74 12.37 -2.24
CA ALA A 54 16.74 12.05 -1.25
C ALA A 54 17.26 10.63 -1.48
N VAL A 55 18.58 10.48 -1.55
CA VAL A 55 19.26 9.19 -1.73
C VAL A 55 20.39 9.06 -0.73
N VAL A 56 20.67 7.83 -0.29
CA VAL A 56 21.78 7.55 0.64
C VAL A 56 22.91 6.89 -0.14
N ILE A 57 24.10 7.49 -0.09
CA ILE A 57 25.32 6.99 -0.73
C ILE A 57 26.45 7.05 0.30
N ASN A 58 27.15 5.94 0.52
CA ASN A 58 28.27 5.83 1.46
C ASN A 58 27.95 6.38 2.87
N GLY A 59 26.74 6.09 3.36
CA GLY A 59 26.28 6.53 4.69
C GLY A 59 25.95 8.02 4.79
N SER A 60 26.00 8.78 3.69
CA SER A 60 25.58 10.19 3.63
C SER A 60 24.28 10.32 2.84
N MET A 61 23.39 11.20 3.29
CA MET A 61 22.13 11.51 2.61
C MET A 61 22.34 12.71 1.68
N TYR A 62 22.03 12.53 0.41
CA TYR A 62 22.09 13.55 -0.63
C TYR A 62 20.67 13.95 -1.01
N ILE A 63 20.39 15.24 -0.95
CA ILE A 63 19.09 15.82 -1.30
C ILE A 63 19.31 16.77 -2.47
N PHE A 64 18.56 16.59 -3.54
CA PHE A 64 18.70 17.40 -4.75
C PHE A 64 17.35 17.70 -5.40
N GLY A 65 17.32 18.80 -6.15
CA GLY A 65 16.12 19.33 -6.77
C GLY A 65 15.11 19.84 -5.75
N GLY A 66 13.84 19.83 -6.17
CA GLY A 66 12.73 20.39 -5.43
C GLY A 66 12.44 21.85 -5.80
N PHE A 67 11.35 22.35 -5.24
CA PHE A 67 10.82 23.66 -5.54
C PHE A 67 10.54 24.44 -4.25
N SER A 68 10.85 25.73 -4.28
CA SER A 68 10.39 26.71 -3.29
C SER A 68 10.24 28.06 -3.97
N SER A 69 9.12 28.22 -4.69
CA SER A 69 8.82 29.32 -5.63
C SER A 69 9.68 29.35 -6.90
N VAL A 70 10.88 28.77 -6.84
CA VAL A 70 11.76 28.50 -7.97
C VAL A 70 12.28 27.06 -7.90
N LEU A 71 12.66 26.50 -9.05
CA LEU A 71 13.37 25.21 -9.10
C LEU A 71 14.77 25.36 -8.52
N LEU A 72 15.13 24.44 -7.61
CA LEU A 72 16.42 24.45 -6.94
C LEU A 72 17.44 23.61 -7.70
N ASN A 73 18.63 24.16 -7.90
CA ASN A 73 19.75 23.53 -8.59
C ASN A 73 20.93 23.21 -7.66
N ASP A 74 20.68 23.17 -6.35
CA ASP A 74 21.66 22.85 -5.32
C ASP A 74 21.58 21.38 -4.89
N ILE A 75 22.63 20.92 -4.20
CA ILE A 75 22.69 19.61 -3.58
C ILE A 75 22.99 19.82 -2.10
N LEU A 76 22.10 19.35 -1.24
CA LEU A 76 22.33 19.32 0.19
C LEU A 76 22.89 17.95 0.56
N VAL A 77 23.91 17.95 1.41
CA VAL A 77 24.53 16.71 1.90
C VAL A 77 24.43 16.70 3.42
N TYR A 78 23.70 15.72 3.95
CA TYR A 78 23.69 15.42 5.36
C TYR A 78 24.61 14.24 5.66
N LYS A 79 25.62 14.49 6.49
CA LYS A 79 26.56 13.49 6.98
C LYS A 79 26.22 13.16 8.42
N PRO A 80 25.57 12.02 8.70
CA PRO A 80 25.31 11.61 10.08
C PRO A 80 26.64 11.40 10.83
N PRO A 81 26.68 11.59 12.16
CA PRO A 81 27.87 11.28 12.93
C PRO A 81 28.21 9.79 12.83
N ASN A 82 29.49 9.45 12.95
CA ASN A 82 29.93 8.06 12.94
C ASN A 82 30.04 7.54 14.38
N CYS A 83 29.42 6.41 14.69
CA CYS A 83 29.53 5.78 16.01
C CYS A 83 30.99 5.60 16.46
N ARG A 84 31.89 5.26 15.53
CA ARG A 84 33.32 5.09 15.82
C ARG A 84 34.04 6.38 16.26
N ALA A 85 33.40 7.54 16.12
CA ALA A 85 33.93 8.80 16.63
C ALA A 85 33.78 8.94 18.15
N PHE A 86 32.82 8.23 18.76
CA PHE A 86 32.62 8.24 20.21
C PHE A 86 33.62 7.30 20.89
N ARG A 87 34.46 7.86 21.76
CA ARG A 87 35.46 7.13 22.56
C ARG A 87 35.03 6.93 24.01
N ASP A 88 33.86 7.44 24.36
CA ASP A 88 33.30 7.37 25.70
C ASP A 88 31.96 6.61 25.64
N GLU A 89 31.71 5.80 26.66
CA GLU A 89 30.54 4.94 26.73
C GLU A 89 29.23 5.73 26.84
N GLU A 90 29.21 6.83 27.60
CA GLU A 90 28.01 7.67 27.72
C GLU A 90 27.74 8.43 26.43
N LEU A 91 28.77 9.02 25.82
CA LEU A 91 28.63 9.71 24.54
C LEU A 91 28.19 8.76 23.41
N CYS A 92 28.68 7.52 23.43
CA CYS A 92 28.25 6.49 22.49
C CYS A 92 26.78 6.12 22.67
N LYS A 93 26.36 5.85 23.91
CA LYS A 93 24.95 5.49 24.22
C LYS A 93 23.99 6.64 23.96
N ASN A 94 24.45 7.88 24.15
CA ASN A 94 23.70 9.10 23.89
C ASN A 94 24.04 9.73 22.53
N ALA A 95 24.49 8.91 21.56
CA ALA A 95 24.72 9.37 20.20
C ALA A 95 23.49 10.13 19.68
N GLY A 96 23.76 11.26 19.02
CA GLY A 96 22.73 12.22 18.62
C GLY A 96 21.62 11.63 17.73
N PRO A 97 20.49 12.33 17.60
CA PRO A 97 19.34 11.84 16.83
C PRO A 97 19.73 11.55 15.36
N GLY A 98 19.17 10.47 14.81
CA GLY A 98 19.46 10.01 13.44
C GLY A 98 20.51 8.90 13.33
N ILE A 99 21.23 8.58 14.40
CA ILE A 99 22.14 7.43 14.48
C ILE A 99 21.94 6.68 15.80
N LYS A 100 22.07 5.35 15.78
CA LYS A 100 22.03 4.53 17.00
C LYS A 100 23.35 3.78 17.14
N CYS A 101 24.02 4.01 18.26
CA CYS A 101 25.30 3.41 18.55
C CYS A 101 25.23 2.50 19.78
N ILE A 102 26.06 1.46 19.78
CA ILE A 102 26.23 0.53 20.88
C ILE A 102 27.69 0.55 21.33
N TRP A 103 27.90 0.43 22.63
CA TRP A 103 29.24 0.33 23.22
C TRP A 103 29.58 -1.14 23.43
N THR A 104 30.61 -1.61 22.73
CA THR A 104 31.06 -3.00 22.76
C THR A 104 32.51 -3.04 23.26
N LYS A 105 32.74 -3.60 24.46
CA LYS A 105 34.08 -3.98 24.96
C LYS A 105 35.20 -2.94 24.72
N ASN A 106 34.90 -1.64 24.83
CA ASN A 106 35.77 -0.45 24.64
C ASN A 106 35.78 0.24 23.27
N TYR A 107 34.85 -0.05 22.37
CA TYR A 107 34.64 0.78 21.18
C TYR A 107 33.15 0.97 20.89
N CYS A 108 32.84 2.06 20.21
CA CYS A 108 31.48 2.39 19.80
C CYS A 108 31.25 1.98 18.34
N GLU A 109 30.19 1.22 18.09
CA GLU A 109 29.80 0.76 16.75
C GLU A 109 28.32 1.03 16.47
N SER A 110 27.89 0.91 15.21
CA SER A 110 26.49 1.11 14.86
C SER A 110 25.65 -0.07 15.32
N TRP A 111 24.41 0.23 15.76
CA TRP A 111 23.45 -0.79 16.17
C TRP A 111 23.19 -1.84 15.07
N GLU A 112 23.18 -1.43 13.80
CA GLU A 112 23.00 -2.35 12.65
C GLU A 112 24.16 -3.36 12.50
N SER A 113 25.40 -2.95 12.80
CA SER A 113 26.58 -3.84 12.68
C SER A 113 26.70 -4.83 13.85
N GLY A 114 26.24 -4.45 15.04
CA GLY A 114 26.29 -5.30 16.23
C GLY A 114 25.13 -6.29 16.38
N ASN A 115 24.09 -6.19 15.55
CA ASN A 115 22.88 -7.02 15.66
C ASN A 115 23.03 -8.43 15.04
N THR A 116 24.23 -8.81 14.62
CA THR A 116 24.52 -10.18 14.12
C THR A 116 24.38 -11.25 15.23
N ASN A 117 24.38 -10.85 16.50
CA ASN A 117 24.19 -11.73 17.67
C ASN A 117 23.12 -11.18 18.63
N ASN A 118 21.87 -11.04 18.18
CA ASN A 118 20.56 -11.08 18.88
C ASN A 118 20.39 -10.76 20.40
N ILE A 119 21.30 -10.06 21.10
CA ILE A 119 21.29 -9.96 22.57
C ILE A 119 21.18 -8.53 23.12
N LEU A 120 21.35 -7.48 22.30
CA LEU A 120 21.28 -6.10 22.79
C LEU A 120 19.94 -5.43 22.43
N ARG A 121 18.94 -5.58 23.32
CA ARG A 121 17.74 -4.74 23.31
C ARG A 121 18.18 -3.28 23.43
N ALA A 122 17.82 -2.45 22.45
CA ALA A 122 18.03 -1.02 22.51
C ALA A 122 17.41 -0.48 23.81
N LYS A 123 18.19 0.22 24.64
CA LYS A 123 17.64 0.98 25.77
C LYS A 123 16.91 2.18 25.19
N CYS A 124 15.59 2.13 25.25
CA CYS A 124 14.73 3.22 24.82
C CYS A 124 14.28 4.04 26.03
N PRO A 125 14.08 5.36 25.87
CA PRO A 125 13.49 6.17 26.92
C PRO A 125 12.14 5.57 27.37
N PRO A 126 11.81 5.60 28.67
CA PRO A 126 10.50 5.16 29.14
C PRO A 126 9.41 6.01 28.46
N LYS A 127 8.51 5.36 27.73
CA LYS A 127 7.38 6.02 27.08
C LYS A 127 6.43 6.53 28.16
N THR A 128 6.31 7.85 28.34
CA THR A 128 5.29 8.45 29.20
C THR A 128 3.95 8.44 28.48
N ALA A 129 2.92 7.89 29.12
CA ALA A 129 1.57 7.90 28.57
C ALA A 129 1.08 9.35 28.40
N ALA A 130 0.55 9.65 27.22
CA ALA A 130 -0.02 10.95 26.90
C ALA A 130 -1.36 11.15 27.62
N SER A 131 -1.83 12.39 27.63
CA SER A 131 -3.18 12.72 28.11
C SER A 131 -4.26 12.16 27.19
N ASP A 132 -5.46 11.96 27.76
CA ASP A 132 -6.62 11.44 27.01
C ASP A 132 -6.93 12.26 25.75
N ASP A 133 -6.83 13.59 25.79
CA ASP A 133 -7.04 14.48 24.64
C ASP A 133 -6.18 14.14 23.42
N ARG A 134 -4.97 13.60 23.65
CA ARG A 134 -4.07 13.19 22.58
C ARG A 134 -4.44 11.82 22.03
N CYS A 135 -4.94 10.93 22.89
CA CYS A 135 -5.39 9.60 22.51
C CYS A 135 -6.75 9.64 21.77
N TYR A 136 -7.67 10.54 22.14
CA TYR A 136 -8.98 10.69 21.48
C TYR A 136 -8.90 11.04 19.98
N ARG A 137 -7.75 11.50 19.50
CA ARG A 137 -7.53 11.76 18.07
C ARG A 137 -7.48 10.49 17.22
N TYR A 138 -7.27 9.33 17.83
CA TYR A 138 -7.22 8.05 17.14
C TYR A 138 -8.60 7.38 17.16
N ALA A 139 -9.20 7.24 15.98
CA ALA A 139 -10.54 6.70 15.81
C ALA A 139 -10.60 5.17 15.68
N ASP A 140 -9.44 4.49 15.63
CA ASP A 140 -9.37 3.03 15.48
C ASP A 140 -8.35 2.39 16.42
N CYS A 141 -8.61 1.12 16.74
CA CYS A 141 -7.80 0.32 17.67
C CYS A 141 -6.34 0.21 17.23
N ALA A 142 -6.08 -0.03 15.94
CA ALA A 142 -4.72 -0.22 15.46
C ALA A 142 -3.92 1.08 15.58
N SER A 143 -4.45 2.20 15.09
CA SER A 143 -3.81 3.51 15.23
C SER A 143 -3.64 3.94 16.69
N CYS A 144 -4.61 3.61 17.55
CA CYS A 144 -4.55 3.88 18.98
C CYS A 144 -3.42 3.12 19.70
N THR A 145 -3.18 1.87 19.31
CA THR A 145 -2.28 0.96 20.04
C THR A 145 -0.92 0.74 19.36
N ALA A 146 -0.76 1.19 18.12
CA ALA A 146 0.51 1.14 17.37
C ALA A 146 1.37 2.40 17.56
N ASN A 147 0.90 3.40 18.33
CA ASN A 147 1.60 4.68 18.47
C ASN A 147 2.45 4.76 19.75
N THR A 148 3.26 5.82 19.81
CA THR A 148 4.22 6.09 20.88
C THR A 148 3.61 6.82 22.07
N ASN A 149 2.34 7.23 21.99
CA ASN A 149 1.69 8.07 23.00
C ASN A 149 1.19 7.26 24.21
N GLY A 150 1.42 5.94 24.25
CA GLY A 150 1.02 5.11 25.39
C GLY A 150 -0.49 5.11 25.59
N CYS A 151 -1.25 5.02 24.50
CA CYS A 151 -2.71 4.91 24.55
C CYS A 151 -3.15 3.45 24.65
N GLN A 152 -4.39 3.23 25.10
CA GLN A 152 -5.06 1.95 25.13
C GLN A 152 -6.44 2.07 24.49
N TRP A 153 -6.87 1.01 23.82
CA TRP A 153 -8.20 0.93 23.21
C TRP A 153 -9.15 0.18 24.14
N CYS A 154 -10.31 0.79 24.42
CA CYS A 154 -11.32 0.24 25.33
C CYS A 154 -12.57 -0.24 24.57
N ASP A 155 -13.34 -1.15 25.19
CA ASP A 155 -14.55 -1.76 24.60
C ASP A 155 -15.64 -0.75 24.22
N ASP A 156 -15.64 0.45 24.80
CA ASP A 156 -16.49 1.57 24.39
C ASP A 156 -16.07 2.22 23.06
N LYS A 157 -15.13 1.58 22.34
CA LYS A 157 -14.53 2.03 21.07
C LYS A 157 -13.83 3.38 21.19
N LYS A 158 -13.25 3.67 22.35
CA LYS A 158 -12.48 4.89 22.58
C LYS A 158 -11.01 4.57 22.80
N CYS A 159 -10.17 5.44 22.25
CA CYS A 159 -8.75 5.47 22.54
C CYS A 159 -8.51 6.43 23.70
N ILE A 160 -8.05 5.90 24.84
CA ILE A 160 -7.75 6.68 26.05
C ILE A 160 -6.30 6.45 26.49
N SER A 161 -5.79 7.25 27.43
CA SER A 161 -4.47 7.05 28.01
C SER A 161 -4.37 5.70 28.70
N ALA A 162 -3.20 5.06 28.63
CA ALA A 162 -2.92 3.83 29.39
C ALA A 162 -2.99 4.03 30.91
N ASN A 163 -2.97 5.29 31.38
CA ASN A 163 -3.12 5.65 32.80
C ASN A 163 -4.60 5.80 33.22
N SER A 164 -5.53 5.84 32.27
CA SER A 164 -6.96 5.98 32.54
C SER A 164 -7.60 4.61 32.79
N ASN A 165 -8.73 4.58 33.51
CA ASN A 165 -9.41 3.33 33.83
C ASN A 165 -10.12 2.75 32.61
N CYS A 166 -9.91 1.46 32.35
CA CYS A 166 -10.46 0.73 31.22
C CYS A 166 -10.86 -0.68 31.67
N SER A 167 -12.11 -1.09 31.44
CA SER A 167 -12.60 -2.42 31.85
C SER A 167 -11.92 -3.54 31.05
N MET A 168 -11.81 -3.38 29.74
CA MET A 168 -11.10 -4.27 28.82
C MET A 168 -10.22 -3.44 27.90
N SER A 169 -8.90 -3.58 28.06
CA SER A 169 -7.92 -2.79 27.33
C SER A 169 -7.19 -3.61 26.29
N VAL A 170 -7.16 -3.15 25.04
CA VAL A 170 -6.21 -3.58 24.02
C VAL A 170 -5.06 -2.58 24.01
N LYS A 171 -3.84 -3.06 24.31
CA LYS A 171 -2.60 -2.26 24.27
C LYS A 171 -1.65 -2.64 23.13
N ASN A 172 -1.88 -3.81 22.52
CA ASN A 172 -1.08 -4.30 21.41
C ASN A 172 -1.95 -4.34 20.16
N TYR A 173 -1.51 -3.63 19.11
CA TYR A 173 -2.22 -3.54 17.84
C TYR A 173 -2.46 -4.90 17.19
N THR A 174 -1.64 -5.92 17.46
CA THR A 174 -1.84 -7.27 16.91
C THR A 174 -3.08 -7.96 17.47
N LYS A 175 -3.62 -7.49 18.60
CA LYS A 175 -4.86 -7.99 19.20
C LYS A 175 -6.10 -7.19 18.79
N CYS A 176 -5.92 -6.13 17.99
CA CYS A 176 -7.04 -5.38 17.46
C CYS A 176 -7.78 -6.20 16.41
N HIS A 177 -9.10 -6.28 16.54
CA HIS A 177 -9.93 -6.87 15.52
C HIS A 177 -9.93 -5.97 14.27
N VAL A 178 -9.32 -6.44 13.19
CA VAL A 178 -9.23 -5.68 11.94
C VAL A 178 -10.52 -5.85 11.16
N ARG A 179 -11.31 -4.78 11.04
CA ARG A 179 -12.51 -4.78 10.20
C ARG A 179 -12.12 -4.57 8.73
N ASN A 180 -12.80 -5.27 7.83
CA ASN A 180 -12.58 -5.14 6.38
C ASN A 180 -12.76 -3.68 5.92
N GLU A 181 -13.68 -2.92 6.53
CA GLU A 181 -13.90 -1.48 6.27
C GLU A 181 -12.61 -0.67 6.37
N GLN A 182 -11.80 -0.92 7.40
CA GLN A 182 -10.56 -0.19 7.66
C GLN A 182 -9.43 -0.58 6.70
N ILE A 183 -9.52 -1.76 6.10
CA ILE A 183 -8.59 -2.23 5.07
C ILE A 183 -9.01 -1.62 3.72
N CYS A 184 -10.26 -1.78 3.33
CA CYS A 184 -10.77 -1.34 2.04
C CYS A 184 -10.68 0.17 1.87
N ASN A 185 -11.03 0.95 2.90
CA ASN A 185 -10.95 2.42 2.84
C ASN A 185 -9.52 2.95 2.62
N LYS A 186 -8.48 2.14 2.90
CA LYS A 186 -7.08 2.50 2.63
C LYS A 186 -6.63 2.16 1.20
N LEU A 187 -7.41 1.39 0.45
CA LEU A 187 -7.09 0.99 -0.92
C LEU A 187 -7.58 2.05 -1.90
N THR A 188 -6.69 2.97 -2.27
CA THR A 188 -7.02 4.15 -3.09
C THR A 188 -7.12 3.90 -4.59
N SER A 189 -7.05 2.65 -5.04
CA SER A 189 -7.16 2.32 -6.47
C SER A 189 -7.98 1.06 -6.71
N CYS A 190 -8.74 1.04 -7.81
CA CYS A 190 -9.53 -0.12 -8.24
C CYS A 190 -8.68 -1.39 -8.29
N LYS A 191 -7.43 -1.30 -8.77
CA LYS A 191 -6.55 -2.47 -8.83
C LYS A 191 -6.19 -2.99 -7.45
N SER A 192 -5.83 -2.10 -6.52
CA SER A 192 -5.52 -2.51 -5.15
C SER A 192 -6.76 -3.05 -4.42
N CYS A 193 -7.92 -2.44 -4.67
CA CYS A 193 -9.21 -2.87 -4.14
C CYS A 193 -9.63 -4.25 -4.63
N SER A 194 -9.57 -4.49 -5.95
CA SER A 194 -9.94 -5.76 -6.59
C SER A 194 -9.02 -6.94 -6.27
N LEU A 195 -7.81 -6.68 -5.75
CA LEU A 195 -6.94 -7.72 -5.24
C LEU A 195 -7.35 -8.22 -3.85
N ASN A 196 -8.26 -7.51 -3.17
CA ASN A 196 -8.78 -7.89 -1.86
C ASN A 196 -10.20 -8.44 -1.98
N LEU A 197 -10.38 -9.72 -1.64
CA LEU A 197 -11.66 -10.43 -1.74
C LEU A 197 -12.78 -9.81 -0.90
N ASN A 198 -12.44 -9.08 0.16
CA ASN A 198 -13.40 -8.47 1.07
C ASN A 198 -13.78 -7.02 0.69
N CYS A 199 -13.27 -6.54 -0.44
CA CYS A 199 -13.45 -5.16 -0.88
C CYS A 199 -14.09 -5.07 -2.27
N GLN A 200 -14.84 -4.00 -2.49
CA GLN A 200 -15.44 -3.68 -3.79
C GLN A 200 -15.16 -2.23 -4.14
N TRP A 201 -14.77 -2.01 -5.40
CA TRP A 201 -14.56 -0.67 -5.92
C TRP A 201 -15.90 -0.03 -6.30
N ASP A 202 -16.25 1.08 -5.65
CA ASP A 202 -17.35 1.94 -6.08
C ASP A 202 -16.86 2.88 -7.19
N GLN A 203 -17.31 2.59 -8.41
CA GLN A 203 -16.91 3.36 -9.58
C GLN A 203 -17.55 4.77 -9.62
N ARG A 204 -18.64 5.02 -8.89
CA ARG A 204 -19.29 6.33 -8.80
C ARG A 204 -18.56 7.25 -7.84
N GLN A 205 -18.15 6.70 -6.69
CA GLN A 205 -17.45 7.45 -5.65
C GLN A 205 -15.92 7.44 -5.82
N GLN A 206 -15.38 6.58 -6.70
CA GLN A 206 -13.94 6.35 -6.85
C GLN A 206 -13.28 5.91 -5.53
N GLU A 207 -14.00 5.13 -4.74
CA GLU A 207 -13.57 4.67 -3.42
C GLU A 207 -13.66 3.14 -3.32
N CYS A 208 -12.80 2.56 -2.49
CA CYS A 208 -12.84 1.14 -2.18
C CYS A 208 -13.60 0.93 -0.88
N GLN A 209 -14.71 0.23 -0.96
CA GLN A 209 -15.57 -0.04 0.19
C GLN A 209 -15.44 -1.50 0.60
N ALA A 210 -15.59 -1.78 1.89
CA ALA A 210 -15.75 -3.16 2.31
C ALA A 210 -17.07 -3.70 1.77
N LEU A 211 -17.03 -4.94 1.30
CA LEU A 211 -18.25 -5.65 0.96
C LEU A 211 -19.12 -5.67 2.23
N PRO A 212 -20.38 -5.18 2.17
CA PRO A 212 -21.24 -5.13 3.33
C PRO A 212 -21.42 -6.52 3.94
N ALA A 213 -21.53 -6.61 5.26
CA ALA A 213 -21.96 -7.83 5.98
C ALA A 213 -23.30 -8.41 5.44
N HIS A 214 -24.03 -7.65 4.63
CA HIS A 214 -25.19 -8.09 3.86
C HIS A 214 -24.92 -9.19 2.81
N LEU A 215 -23.67 -9.52 2.49
CA LEU A 215 -23.34 -10.69 1.65
C LEU A 215 -23.89 -12.01 2.22
N CYS A 216 -23.94 -12.11 3.54
CA CYS A 216 -24.43 -13.27 4.26
C CYS A 216 -25.82 -13.07 4.87
N GLY A 217 -26.32 -11.83 4.91
CA GLY A 217 -27.55 -11.45 5.60
C GLY A 217 -27.40 -11.39 7.12
N GLU A 218 -28.44 -10.89 7.80
CA GLU A 218 -28.44 -10.74 9.25
C GLU A 218 -28.33 -12.11 9.97
N GLY A 219 -27.50 -12.17 11.01
CA GLY A 219 -27.28 -13.39 11.82
C GLY A 219 -26.32 -14.42 11.21
N TRP A 220 -25.58 -14.07 10.16
CA TRP A 220 -24.54 -14.91 9.55
C TRP A 220 -23.17 -14.21 9.61
N ASN A 221 -22.11 -15.01 9.71
CA ASN A 221 -20.73 -14.55 9.77
C ASN A 221 -19.98 -14.89 8.48
N HIS A 222 -19.33 -13.91 7.88
CA HIS A 222 -18.58 -14.09 6.63
C HIS A 222 -17.16 -14.62 6.91
N ILE A 223 -16.88 -15.86 6.48
CA ILE A 223 -15.60 -16.53 6.69
C ILE A 223 -15.10 -17.12 5.37
N GLY A 224 -14.06 -16.52 4.78
CA GLY A 224 -13.56 -16.95 3.47
C GLY A 224 -14.59 -16.69 2.37
N ASP A 225 -14.95 -17.74 1.62
CA ASP A 225 -16.00 -17.69 0.58
C ASP A 225 -17.35 -18.23 1.09
N ALA A 226 -17.47 -18.45 2.40
CA ALA A 226 -18.62 -19.04 3.06
C ALA A 226 -19.25 -18.10 4.09
N CYS A 227 -20.55 -18.27 4.31
CA CYS A 227 -21.30 -17.64 5.37
C CYS A 227 -21.64 -18.70 6.41
N LEU A 228 -21.17 -18.55 7.65
CA LEU A 228 -21.39 -19.50 8.74
C LEU A 228 -22.36 -18.94 9.79
N ARG A 229 -23.24 -19.81 10.30
CA ARG A 229 -24.15 -19.49 11.40
C ARG A 229 -24.21 -20.65 12.39
N ILE A 230 -24.09 -20.33 13.66
CA ILE A 230 -24.19 -21.32 14.74
C ILE A 230 -25.54 -21.14 15.43
N ASN A 231 -26.21 -22.26 15.70
CA ASN A 231 -27.39 -22.31 16.55
C ASN A 231 -27.10 -23.28 17.70
N SER A 232 -27.54 -22.95 18.91
CA SER A 232 -27.37 -23.77 20.12
C SER A 232 -28.56 -24.69 20.41
N SER A 233 -29.54 -24.78 19.51
CA SER A 233 -30.69 -25.68 19.63
C SER A 233 -30.25 -27.14 19.65
N ARG A 234 -30.88 -27.92 20.53
CA ARG A 234 -30.61 -29.35 20.67
C ARG A 234 -31.44 -30.14 19.66
N GLU A 235 -30.81 -30.71 18.65
CA GLU A 235 -31.48 -31.32 17.49
C GLU A 235 -30.83 -32.64 17.05
N SER A 236 -31.57 -33.47 16.31
CA SER A 236 -31.00 -34.60 15.57
C SER A 236 -30.25 -34.11 14.33
N TYR A 237 -29.41 -34.95 13.71
CA TYR A 237 -28.66 -34.55 12.51
C TYR A 237 -29.61 -34.18 11.37
N ASP A 238 -30.66 -34.97 11.14
CA ASP A 238 -31.62 -34.73 10.06
C ASP A 238 -32.42 -33.44 10.28
N ASN A 239 -32.80 -33.14 11.54
CA ASN A 239 -33.44 -31.88 11.89
C ASN A 239 -32.50 -30.68 11.73
N ALA A 240 -31.23 -30.81 12.15
CA ALA A 240 -30.22 -29.78 11.98
C ALA A 240 -29.96 -29.50 10.49
N LYS A 241 -29.94 -30.55 9.67
CA LYS A 241 -29.85 -30.45 8.22
C LYS A 241 -31.03 -29.69 7.64
N LEU A 242 -32.26 -30.05 8.02
CA LEU A 242 -33.48 -29.37 7.60
C LEU A 242 -33.51 -27.90 8.05
N TYR A 243 -33.04 -27.61 9.27
CA TYR A 243 -32.93 -26.24 9.78
C TYR A 243 -32.01 -25.39 8.90
N CYS A 244 -30.83 -25.90 8.53
CA CYS A 244 -29.92 -25.17 7.64
C CYS A 244 -30.52 -25.00 6.23
N TYR A 245 -31.21 -26.01 5.70
CA TYR A 245 -31.92 -25.89 4.42
C TYR A 245 -32.99 -24.79 4.43
N ASN A 246 -33.76 -24.66 5.51
CA ASN A 246 -34.76 -23.60 5.65
C ASN A 246 -34.16 -22.18 5.68
N LEU A 247 -32.85 -22.07 5.93
CA LEU A 247 -32.10 -20.82 5.86
C LEU A 247 -31.32 -20.65 4.54
N SER A 248 -31.67 -21.42 3.51
CA SER A 248 -30.99 -21.47 2.20
C SER A 248 -29.52 -21.85 2.29
N GLY A 249 -29.18 -22.74 3.22
CA GLY A 249 -27.83 -23.27 3.41
C GLY A 249 -27.83 -24.79 3.61
N ASN A 250 -26.68 -25.33 4.00
CA ASN A 250 -26.47 -26.73 4.37
C ASN A 250 -25.77 -26.79 5.73
N LEU A 251 -25.60 -28.00 6.29
CA LEU A 251 -24.66 -28.18 7.39
C LEU A 251 -23.23 -27.89 6.91
N ALA A 252 -22.43 -27.26 7.75
CA ALA A 252 -21.14 -26.68 7.34
C ALA A 252 -20.09 -27.74 6.97
N SER A 253 -19.46 -27.52 5.82
CA SER A 253 -18.32 -28.24 5.28
C SER A 253 -17.05 -27.51 5.69
N LEU A 254 -16.57 -27.75 6.92
CA LEU A 254 -15.45 -27.03 7.54
C LEU A 254 -14.10 -27.41 6.91
N THR A 255 -13.89 -26.99 5.66
CA THR A 255 -12.78 -27.40 4.81
C THR A 255 -11.56 -26.49 4.96
N THR A 256 -11.72 -25.28 5.51
CA THR A 256 -10.61 -24.34 5.72
C THR A 256 -10.27 -24.14 7.20
N SER A 257 -8.98 -23.91 7.52
CA SER A 257 -8.54 -23.66 8.90
C SER A 257 -9.20 -22.43 9.52
N LYS A 258 -9.57 -21.43 8.70
CA LYS A 258 -10.24 -20.20 9.16
C LYS A 258 -11.68 -20.45 9.61
N GLU A 259 -12.42 -21.29 8.90
CA GLU A 259 -13.77 -21.72 9.31
C GLU A 259 -13.72 -22.48 10.62
N VAL A 260 -12.75 -23.40 10.76
CA VAL A 260 -12.55 -24.19 11.97
C VAL A 260 -12.24 -23.29 13.17
N GLU A 261 -11.24 -22.40 13.04
CA GLU A 261 -10.86 -21.47 14.12
C GLU A 261 -12.04 -20.58 14.54
N PHE A 262 -12.77 -20.02 13.58
CA PHE A 262 -13.96 -19.21 13.85
C PHE A 262 -15.02 -20.00 14.64
N VAL A 263 -15.40 -21.20 14.18
CA VAL A 263 -16.42 -22.01 14.87
C VAL A 263 -15.98 -22.33 16.29
N LEU A 264 -14.71 -22.70 16.50
CA LEU A 264 -14.17 -23.03 17.81
C LEU A 264 -14.13 -21.84 18.78
N ASP A 265 -13.88 -20.64 18.28
CA ASP A 265 -13.92 -19.43 19.10
C ASP A 265 -15.36 -18.99 19.40
N GLU A 266 -16.28 -19.17 18.47
CA GLU A 266 -17.66 -18.75 18.63
C GLU A 266 -18.41 -19.66 19.62
N ILE A 267 -18.18 -20.98 19.59
CA ILE A 267 -18.77 -21.90 20.58
C ILE A 267 -18.25 -21.64 22.01
N GLN A 268 -17.05 -21.04 22.18
CA GLN A 268 -16.50 -20.69 23.50
C GLN A 268 -17.25 -19.55 24.19
N LYS A 269 -17.93 -18.69 23.42
CA LYS A 269 -18.70 -17.57 23.98
C LYS A 269 -19.93 -18.05 24.75
N TYR A 270 -20.40 -19.27 24.48
CA TYR A 270 -21.49 -19.91 25.20
C TYR A 270 -20.99 -20.45 26.55
N THR A 271 -20.92 -19.56 27.55
CA THR A 271 -20.41 -19.87 28.90
C THR A 271 -21.41 -20.64 29.77
N GLN A 272 -22.71 -20.55 29.46
CA GLN A 272 -23.77 -21.18 30.25
C GLN A 272 -24.20 -22.57 29.73
N GLN A 273 -23.92 -22.88 28.46
CA GLN A 273 -24.31 -24.13 27.81
C GLN A 273 -23.12 -24.66 27.00
N LYS A 274 -22.73 -25.92 27.23
CA LYS A 274 -21.68 -26.57 26.44
C LYS A 274 -22.23 -26.92 25.06
N VAL A 275 -21.91 -26.10 24.05
CA VAL A 275 -22.31 -26.32 22.66
C VAL A 275 -21.36 -27.33 21.99
N SER A 276 -21.90 -28.41 21.46
CA SER A 276 -21.17 -29.47 20.73
C SER A 276 -21.88 -29.72 19.40
N PRO A 277 -21.68 -28.83 18.40
CA PRO A 277 -22.62 -28.71 17.30
C PRO A 277 -22.44 -29.78 16.23
N TRP A 278 -23.54 -30.17 15.59
CA TRP A 278 -23.51 -30.92 14.33
C TRP A 278 -22.78 -30.15 13.23
N VAL A 279 -21.99 -30.87 12.43
CA VAL A 279 -21.33 -30.36 11.23
C VAL A 279 -21.65 -31.25 10.04
N GLY A 280 -21.41 -30.79 8.80
CA GLY A 280 -21.81 -31.50 7.57
C GLY A 280 -20.99 -32.75 7.23
N LEU A 281 -20.24 -33.30 8.17
CA LEU A 281 -19.40 -34.46 7.95
C LEU A 281 -20.20 -35.75 8.22
N ARG A 282 -20.33 -36.59 7.20
CA ARG A 282 -21.05 -37.87 7.29
C ARG A 282 -20.34 -39.01 6.57
N LYS A 283 -20.66 -40.24 6.95
CA LYS A 283 -20.13 -41.45 6.31
C LYS A 283 -20.95 -41.76 5.05
N ILE A 284 -20.31 -41.75 3.88
CA ILE A 284 -20.91 -41.97 2.57
C ILE A 284 -20.69 -43.44 2.17
N ASN A 285 -21.76 -44.11 1.72
CA ASN A 285 -21.74 -45.52 1.27
C ASN A 285 -21.00 -46.46 2.23
N ILE A 286 -21.06 -46.19 3.55
CA ILE A 286 -20.44 -46.99 4.62
C ILE A 286 -18.89 -47.09 4.49
N SER A 287 -18.27 -46.37 3.56
CA SER A 287 -16.86 -46.59 3.18
C SER A 287 -15.93 -45.44 3.55
N TYR A 288 -16.35 -44.19 3.39
CA TYR A 288 -15.51 -43.03 3.69
C TYR A 288 -16.32 -41.87 4.27
N TRP A 289 -15.64 -40.92 4.90
CA TRP A 289 -16.24 -39.70 5.42
C TRP A 289 -16.13 -38.56 4.40
N GLY A 290 -17.23 -37.85 4.18
CA GLY A 290 -17.30 -36.73 3.25
C GLY A 290 -18.18 -35.62 3.78
N TRP A 291 -17.91 -34.40 3.32
CA TRP A 291 -18.64 -33.20 3.66
C TRP A 291 -19.89 -33.03 2.78
N GLU A 292 -20.79 -32.10 3.15
CA GLU A 292 -22.01 -31.82 2.37
C GLU A 292 -21.72 -31.18 1.01
N ASP A 293 -20.57 -30.52 0.84
CA ASP A 293 -20.06 -30.01 -0.45
C ASP A 293 -19.47 -31.09 -1.37
N MET A 294 -19.54 -32.37 -0.97
CA MET A 294 -18.98 -33.55 -1.62
C MET A 294 -17.44 -33.66 -1.57
N SER A 295 -16.75 -32.79 -0.83
CA SER A 295 -15.31 -32.90 -0.63
C SER A 295 -14.96 -34.07 0.32
N PRO A 296 -13.83 -34.77 0.10
CA PRO A 296 -13.40 -35.86 0.96
C PRO A 296 -12.82 -35.31 2.28
N PHE A 297 -13.04 -36.03 3.38
CA PHE A 297 -12.42 -35.70 4.65
C PHE A 297 -10.95 -36.13 4.69
N THR A 298 -10.03 -35.18 4.88
CA THR A 298 -8.57 -35.41 4.82
C THR A 298 -7.86 -35.42 6.18
N ASN A 299 -8.58 -35.24 7.30
CA ASN A 299 -8.00 -35.22 8.65
C ASN A 299 -6.88 -34.17 8.87
N THR A 300 -6.84 -33.12 8.04
CA THR A 300 -5.79 -32.08 8.04
C THR A 300 -6.18 -30.85 8.85
N THR A 301 -7.38 -30.30 8.60
CA THR A 301 -7.88 -29.07 9.25
C THR A 301 -8.64 -29.35 10.54
N LEU A 302 -9.38 -30.46 10.57
CA LEU A 302 -10.05 -31.01 11.74
C LEU A 302 -9.62 -32.46 11.92
N GLN A 303 -9.45 -32.86 13.18
CA GLN A 303 -9.02 -34.20 13.53
C GLN A 303 -10.09 -34.95 14.31
N TRP A 304 -10.18 -36.27 14.08
CA TRP A 304 -10.92 -37.15 14.98
C TRP A 304 -10.28 -37.15 16.37
N LEU A 305 -11.11 -37.19 17.41
CA LEU A 305 -10.61 -37.40 18.77
C LEU A 305 -10.08 -38.83 18.95
N PRO A 306 -9.19 -39.07 19.93
CA PRO A 306 -8.66 -40.41 20.19
C PRO A 306 -9.80 -41.43 20.39
N GLY A 307 -9.78 -42.51 19.62
CA GLY A 307 -10.81 -43.56 19.66
C GLY A 307 -12.00 -43.34 18.72
N GLU A 308 -11.98 -42.29 17.91
CA GLU A 308 -13.01 -41.98 16.91
C GLU A 308 -12.44 -42.09 15.48
N PRO A 309 -13.28 -42.33 14.46
CA PRO A 309 -14.73 -42.53 14.53
C PRO A 309 -15.10 -43.90 15.11
N ASN A 310 -16.07 -43.94 16.02
CA ASN A 310 -16.65 -45.21 16.48
C ASN A 310 -17.51 -45.86 15.36
N ASP A 311 -17.63 -47.19 15.37
CA ASP A 311 -18.44 -47.93 14.37
C ASP A 311 -19.96 -47.76 14.54
N SER A 312 -20.39 -47.02 15.57
CA SER A 312 -21.80 -46.79 15.89
C SER A 312 -22.37 -45.52 15.24
N GLY A 313 -21.53 -44.65 14.66
CA GLY A 313 -21.93 -43.34 14.16
C GLY A 313 -21.73 -43.14 12.65
N PHE A 314 -22.70 -42.52 11.99
CA PHE A 314 -22.65 -42.14 10.58
C PHE A 314 -22.60 -40.61 10.37
N CYS A 315 -22.77 -39.84 11.44
CA CYS A 315 -22.79 -38.38 11.42
C CYS A 315 -21.81 -37.83 12.46
N ALA A 316 -21.11 -36.74 12.14
CA ALA A 316 -20.10 -36.16 13.01
C ALA A 316 -20.54 -34.85 13.66
N TYR A 317 -20.14 -34.66 14.91
CA TYR A 317 -20.29 -33.41 15.63
C TYR A 317 -18.93 -32.95 16.19
N LEU A 318 -18.83 -31.66 16.45
CA LEU A 318 -17.65 -31.08 17.09
C LEU A 318 -17.76 -31.22 18.61
N GLU A 319 -16.74 -31.81 19.24
CA GLU A 319 -16.59 -31.79 20.69
C GLU A 319 -15.29 -31.08 21.07
N ARG A 320 -15.41 -30.10 21.96
CA ARG A 320 -14.25 -29.49 22.61
C ARG A 320 -13.96 -30.21 23.92
N ALA A 321 -12.98 -31.11 23.88
CA ALA A 321 -12.32 -31.69 25.06
C ALA A 321 -11.04 -30.87 25.37
N ALA A 322 -9.94 -31.50 25.81
CA ALA A 322 -8.64 -30.82 25.96
C ALA A 322 -8.07 -30.30 24.62
N VAL A 323 -8.51 -30.90 23.50
CA VAL A 323 -8.28 -30.45 22.12
C VAL A 323 -9.64 -30.49 21.41
N ALA A 324 -9.90 -29.54 20.51
CA ALA A 324 -11.10 -29.56 19.69
C ALA A 324 -10.98 -30.63 18.60
N GLY A 325 -11.99 -31.49 18.47
CA GLY A 325 -11.99 -32.55 17.47
C GLY A 325 -13.36 -33.09 17.15
N LEU A 326 -13.40 -34.02 16.21
CA LEU A 326 -14.62 -34.64 15.70
C LEU A 326 -14.92 -35.94 16.46
N LYS A 327 -16.20 -36.23 16.62
CA LYS A 327 -16.72 -37.53 17.10
C LYS A 327 -17.89 -37.99 16.26
N ALA A 328 -18.02 -39.30 16.10
CA ALA A 328 -19.11 -39.91 15.37
C ALA A 328 -20.26 -40.29 16.33
N ASN A 329 -21.50 -40.10 15.88
CA ASN A 329 -22.69 -40.55 16.61
C ASN A 329 -23.77 -41.01 15.61
N PRO A 330 -24.76 -41.84 16.02
CA PRO A 330 -25.92 -42.11 15.18
C PRO A 330 -26.61 -40.79 14.82
N CYS A 331 -26.99 -40.63 13.55
CA CYS A 331 -27.64 -39.41 13.05
C CYS A 331 -28.98 -39.11 13.74
N THR A 332 -29.60 -40.13 14.35
CA THR A 332 -30.82 -40.03 15.16
C THR A 332 -30.58 -39.50 16.58
N SER A 333 -29.33 -39.43 17.03
CA SER A 333 -28.99 -38.90 18.34
C SER A 333 -29.15 -37.38 18.37
N MET A 334 -29.37 -36.83 19.56
CA MET A 334 -29.47 -35.38 19.75
C MET A 334 -28.09 -34.81 20.07
N ALA A 335 -27.71 -33.69 19.44
CA ALA A 335 -26.52 -32.91 19.80
C ALA A 335 -26.91 -31.46 20.13
N ASP A 336 -26.10 -30.83 20.99
CA ASP A 336 -26.31 -29.47 21.46
C ASP A 336 -25.69 -28.46 20.49
N GLY A 337 -26.47 -28.13 19.46
CA GLY A 337 -26.16 -27.12 18.47
C GLY A 337 -25.89 -27.67 17.07
N LEU A 338 -25.74 -26.75 16.12
CA LEU A 338 -25.46 -27.04 14.72
C LEU A 338 -24.78 -25.85 14.05
N VAL A 339 -23.96 -26.13 13.03
CA VAL A 339 -23.32 -25.12 12.20
C VAL A 339 -23.88 -25.17 10.79
N CYS A 340 -24.53 -24.08 10.37
CA CYS A 340 -24.98 -23.92 9.00
C CYS A 340 -23.96 -23.14 8.17
N GLU A 341 -23.91 -23.47 6.89
CA GLU A 341 -23.11 -22.81 5.88
C GLU A 341 -23.97 -22.47 4.66
N LYS A 342 -23.73 -21.32 4.06
CA LYS A 342 -24.23 -21.02 2.71
C LYS A 342 -23.17 -20.25 1.93
N PRO A 343 -23.16 -20.32 0.59
CA PRO A 343 -22.24 -19.54 -0.21
C PRO A 343 -22.52 -18.05 -0.02
N VAL A 344 -21.46 -17.24 -0.12
CA VAL A 344 -21.58 -15.80 -0.24
C VAL A 344 -22.45 -15.47 -1.45
N VAL A 345 -23.49 -14.64 -1.26
CA VAL A 345 -24.27 -14.11 -2.39
C VAL A 345 -23.39 -13.10 -3.11
N SER A 346 -22.53 -13.59 -4.00
CA SER A 346 -21.56 -12.76 -4.70
C SER A 346 -22.31 -11.89 -5.72
N PRO A 347 -22.27 -10.54 -5.61
CA PRO A 347 -22.67 -9.67 -6.72
C PRO A 347 -21.66 -9.74 -7.88
N ASN A 348 -20.55 -10.48 -7.69
CA ASN A 348 -19.33 -10.36 -8.48
C ASN A 348 -19.23 -11.24 -9.72
N GLN A 349 -20.31 -11.89 -10.19
CA GLN A 349 -20.30 -12.42 -11.56
C GLN A 349 -20.28 -11.31 -12.63
N ASN A 350 -20.53 -10.05 -12.24
CA ASN A 350 -20.43 -8.86 -13.09
C ASN A 350 -19.54 -7.76 -12.50
N ALA A 351 -18.42 -8.11 -11.84
CA ALA A 351 -17.38 -7.11 -11.57
C ALA A 351 -16.86 -6.58 -12.91
N ARG A 352 -17.35 -5.41 -13.34
CA ARG A 352 -16.83 -4.72 -14.51
C ARG A 352 -15.30 -4.61 -14.33
N PRO A 353 -14.49 -4.99 -15.33
CA PRO A 353 -13.05 -4.96 -15.19
C PRO A 353 -12.59 -3.54 -14.85
N CYS A 354 -11.72 -3.43 -13.84
CA CYS A 354 -11.08 -2.16 -13.50
C CYS A 354 -10.50 -1.51 -14.75
N LYS A 355 -10.65 -0.19 -14.87
CA LYS A 355 -9.98 0.56 -15.94
C LYS A 355 -8.48 0.30 -15.91
N LYS A 356 -7.87 0.18 -17.09
CA LYS A 356 -6.42 0.06 -17.22
C LYS A 356 -5.75 1.36 -16.71
N PRO A 357 -4.89 1.29 -15.68
CA PRO A 357 -4.22 2.47 -15.13
C PRO A 357 -3.36 3.16 -16.18
N CYS A 358 -3.24 4.49 -16.07
CA CYS A 358 -2.49 5.32 -17.03
C CYS A 358 -1.06 4.79 -17.24
N SER A 359 -0.36 4.41 -16.17
CA SER A 359 1.02 3.89 -16.23
C SER A 359 1.23 2.66 -17.12
N LEU A 360 0.18 1.87 -17.38
CA LEU A 360 0.24 0.70 -18.26
C LEU A 360 -0.09 1.03 -19.73
N ARG A 361 -0.45 2.29 -20.02
CA ARG A 361 -0.71 2.77 -21.38
C ARG A 361 0.61 3.25 -21.98
N THR A 362 1.08 2.56 -23.01
CA THR A 362 2.43 2.72 -23.57
C THR A 362 2.47 3.57 -24.84
N SER A 363 1.34 4.08 -25.30
CA SER A 363 1.26 4.98 -26.46
C SER A 363 0.45 6.22 -26.12
N CYS A 364 0.76 7.33 -26.81
CA CYS A 364 0.02 8.58 -26.66
C CYS A 364 -1.48 8.39 -26.94
N SER A 365 -1.82 7.74 -28.05
CA SER A 365 -3.22 7.51 -28.44
C SER A 365 -4.02 6.70 -27.43
N ASN A 366 -3.40 5.70 -26.79
CA ASN A 366 -4.04 4.91 -25.74
C ASN A 366 -4.13 5.72 -24.44
N CYS A 367 -3.11 6.53 -24.13
CA CYS A 367 -3.08 7.40 -22.97
C CYS A 367 -4.19 8.47 -23.02
N THR A 368 -4.30 9.19 -24.13
CA THR A 368 -5.22 10.34 -24.28
C THR A 368 -6.62 9.95 -24.78
N SER A 369 -6.91 8.66 -24.97
CA SER A 369 -8.19 8.18 -25.53
C SER A 369 -9.42 8.53 -24.69
N ASN A 370 -9.24 8.73 -23.37
CA ASN A 370 -10.34 8.89 -22.40
C ASN A 370 -10.35 10.27 -21.75
N GLY A 371 -10.17 11.34 -22.54
CA GLY A 371 -10.17 12.72 -22.04
C GLY A 371 -9.05 13.00 -21.04
N MET A 372 -9.22 14.03 -20.20
CA MET A 372 -8.21 14.52 -19.23
C MET A 372 -7.95 13.58 -18.04
N GLU A 373 -8.31 12.29 -18.11
CA GLU A 373 -8.03 11.29 -17.05
C GLU A 373 -6.54 10.95 -16.98
N CYS A 374 -5.89 10.84 -18.14
CA CYS A 374 -4.46 10.57 -18.24
C CYS A 374 -3.76 11.64 -19.08
N MET A 375 -2.46 11.79 -18.85
CA MET A 375 -1.61 12.71 -19.59
C MET A 375 -0.38 11.98 -20.11
N TRP A 376 -0.03 12.23 -21.37
CA TRP A 376 1.09 11.60 -22.05
C TRP A 376 2.30 12.52 -22.09
N CYS A 377 3.47 11.99 -21.76
CA CYS A 377 4.75 12.63 -21.95
C CYS A 377 5.53 11.97 -23.09
N SER A 378 5.70 12.67 -24.21
CA SER A 378 6.41 12.14 -25.37
C SER A 378 7.91 11.94 -25.13
N SER A 379 8.56 12.87 -24.41
CA SER A 379 10.00 12.81 -24.12
C SER A 379 10.40 11.62 -23.23
N THR A 380 9.54 11.23 -22.29
CA THR A 380 9.82 10.07 -21.40
C THR A 380 9.07 8.80 -21.80
N ARG A 381 8.17 8.89 -22.80
CA ARG A 381 7.24 7.82 -23.21
C ARG A 381 6.43 7.26 -22.04
N ARG A 382 5.94 8.13 -21.16
CA ARG A 382 5.18 7.77 -19.96
C ARG A 382 3.79 8.38 -19.99
N CYS A 383 2.82 7.59 -19.54
CA CYS A 383 1.44 8.01 -19.31
C CYS A 383 1.19 8.06 -17.80
N VAL A 384 0.68 9.19 -17.29
CA VAL A 384 0.42 9.40 -15.87
C VAL A 384 -1.01 9.84 -15.64
N ASP A 385 -1.51 9.66 -14.42
CA ASP A 385 -2.80 10.19 -14.00
C ASP A 385 -2.74 11.72 -13.94
N SER A 386 -3.78 12.42 -14.41
CA SER A 386 -3.80 13.88 -14.38
C SER A 386 -3.75 14.45 -12.97
N ASN A 387 -4.30 13.74 -11.98
CA ASN A 387 -4.25 14.17 -10.57
C ASN A 387 -2.85 13.95 -9.96
N ALA A 388 -2.04 13.07 -10.54
CA ALA A 388 -0.67 12.85 -10.11
C ALA A 388 0.31 13.92 -10.63
N TYR A 389 -0.15 14.86 -11.47
CA TYR A 389 0.67 15.93 -12.06
C TYR A 389 1.44 16.74 -11.02
N ILE A 390 0.72 17.20 -9.98
CA ILE A 390 1.25 18.12 -8.96
C ILE A 390 2.34 17.45 -8.11
N ILE A 391 2.18 16.15 -7.82
CA ILE A 391 3.09 15.41 -6.93
C ILE A 391 4.25 14.74 -7.67
N SER A 392 4.08 14.42 -8.95
CA SER A 392 5.06 13.63 -9.69
C SER A 392 6.17 14.48 -10.33
N PHE A 393 5.98 15.79 -10.51
CA PHE A 393 6.87 16.53 -11.41
C PHE A 393 7.31 17.93 -10.95
N PRO A 394 8.40 17.98 -10.17
CA PRO A 394 9.29 19.15 -10.07
C PRO A 394 10.63 19.03 -10.82
N TYR A 395 10.91 17.94 -11.55
CA TYR A 395 12.25 17.72 -12.13
C TYR A 395 12.40 18.03 -13.62
N GLY A 396 11.36 18.55 -14.30
CA GLY A 396 11.45 18.90 -15.72
C GLY A 396 11.80 17.74 -16.65
N GLN A 397 11.64 16.48 -16.22
CA GLN A 397 11.94 15.29 -17.05
C GLN A 397 11.02 15.19 -18.25
N CYS A 398 9.80 15.72 -18.13
CA CYS A 398 8.87 15.83 -19.23
C CYS A 398 8.87 17.24 -19.80
N LEU A 399 9.14 17.36 -21.10
CA LEU A 399 9.16 18.64 -21.81
C LEU A 399 7.75 19.21 -22.07
N GLU A 400 6.76 18.35 -22.31
CA GLU A 400 5.38 18.74 -22.59
C GLU A 400 4.41 17.59 -22.28
N TRP A 401 3.23 17.93 -21.75
CA TRP A 401 2.15 16.99 -21.47
C TRP A 401 1.00 17.13 -22.47
N GLN A 402 0.64 16.02 -23.08
CA GLN A 402 -0.45 15.93 -24.05
C GLN A 402 -1.67 15.26 -23.40
N THR A 403 -2.83 15.90 -23.48
CA THR A 403 -4.09 15.41 -22.88
C THR A 403 -5.12 14.97 -23.91
N ALA A 404 -4.99 15.39 -25.17
CA ALA A 404 -5.94 15.09 -26.24
C ALA A 404 -5.23 14.84 -27.57
N THR A 405 -4.45 15.82 -28.05
CA THR A 405 -3.75 15.76 -29.34
C THR A 405 -2.33 15.24 -29.18
N CYS A 406 -2.02 14.16 -29.89
CA CYS A 406 -0.66 13.64 -29.98
C CYS A 406 0.10 14.33 -31.11
N SER A 407 1.09 15.17 -30.78
CA SER A 407 2.00 15.73 -31.80
C SER A 407 2.74 14.61 -32.55
N PRO A 408 3.13 14.81 -33.82
CA PRO A 408 3.92 13.83 -34.57
C PRO A 408 5.21 13.51 -33.80
N GLN A 409 5.51 12.22 -33.63
CA GLN A 409 6.63 11.77 -32.79
C GLN A 409 8.02 12.11 -33.36
N ASN A 410 8.10 12.54 -34.62
CA ASN A 410 9.36 12.83 -35.30
C ASN A 410 9.34 14.26 -35.87
N CYS A 411 10.45 14.96 -35.68
CA CYS A 411 10.65 16.33 -36.15
C CYS A 411 10.57 16.43 -37.68
N SER A 412 10.97 15.38 -38.40
CA SER A 412 10.99 15.33 -39.88
C SER A 412 9.62 15.52 -40.55
N GLY A 413 8.52 15.39 -39.81
CA GLY A 413 7.17 15.67 -40.32
C GLY A 413 6.88 17.16 -40.49
N LEU A 414 7.67 18.05 -39.87
CA LEU A 414 7.44 19.49 -39.82
C LEU A 414 8.19 20.17 -40.98
N ARG A 415 7.46 20.88 -41.84
CA ARG A 415 7.99 21.41 -43.11
C ARG A 415 8.41 22.87 -43.07
N THR A 416 8.15 23.56 -41.96
CA THR A 416 8.48 24.98 -41.79
C THR A 416 9.25 25.19 -40.49
N CYS A 417 10.14 26.18 -40.47
CA CYS A 417 10.93 26.47 -39.27
C CYS A 417 10.05 26.84 -38.08
N GLY A 418 8.99 27.64 -38.26
CA GLY A 418 8.07 28.00 -37.18
C GLY A 418 7.44 26.77 -36.51
N GLN A 419 6.84 25.88 -37.30
CA GLN A 419 6.26 24.63 -36.80
C GLN A 419 7.31 23.71 -36.17
N CYS A 420 8.54 23.72 -36.69
CA CYS A 420 9.65 22.95 -36.14
C CYS A 420 10.04 23.40 -34.73
N LEU A 421 10.20 24.71 -34.54
CA LEU A 421 10.65 25.28 -33.27
C LEU A 421 9.54 25.36 -32.21
N GLU A 422 8.27 25.23 -32.62
CA GLU A 422 7.15 25.03 -31.68
C GLU A 422 7.18 23.66 -31.00
N GLN A 423 7.85 22.66 -31.57
CA GLN A 423 7.91 21.31 -31.01
C GLN A 423 9.15 21.14 -30.10
N PRO A 424 8.97 20.81 -28.81
CA PRO A 424 10.09 20.60 -27.90
C PRO A 424 11.00 19.46 -28.36
N GLY A 425 12.31 19.73 -28.44
CA GLY A 425 13.31 18.75 -28.87
C GLY A 425 13.52 18.67 -30.38
N CYS A 426 12.90 19.55 -31.16
CA CYS A 426 13.16 19.73 -32.58
C CYS A 426 13.99 21.00 -32.85
N GLY A 427 14.80 20.96 -33.90
CA GLY A 427 15.48 22.15 -34.42
C GLY A 427 15.56 22.14 -35.94
N TRP A 428 15.74 23.33 -36.50
CA TRP A 428 15.73 23.58 -37.92
C TRP A 428 17.16 23.62 -38.45
N CYS A 429 17.46 22.74 -39.40
CA CYS A 429 18.68 22.80 -40.19
C CYS A 429 18.40 23.55 -41.49
N ASN A 430 18.87 24.79 -41.57
CA ASN A 430 18.67 25.67 -42.71
C ASN A 430 19.64 25.33 -43.84
N ASP A 431 19.12 25.27 -45.06
CA ASP A 431 19.92 25.10 -46.28
C ASP A 431 20.66 26.40 -46.63
N PRO A 432 21.91 26.32 -47.11
CA PRO A 432 22.68 27.47 -47.59
C PRO A 432 22.04 28.28 -48.74
N SER A 433 20.98 27.79 -49.37
CA SER A 433 20.32 28.46 -50.51
C SER A 433 19.68 29.82 -50.20
N ASN A 434 19.61 30.26 -48.94
CA ASN A 434 18.92 31.49 -48.49
C ASN A 434 17.44 31.60 -48.92
N THR A 435 16.82 30.50 -49.34
CA THR A 435 15.39 30.48 -49.73
C THR A 435 14.46 30.20 -48.56
N GLY A 436 14.97 30.21 -47.32
CA GLY A 436 14.25 29.75 -46.12
C GLY A 436 13.91 28.25 -46.14
N ARG A 437 14.56 27.47 -47.02
CA ARG A 437 14.39 26.01 -47.10
C ARG A 437 15.32 25.35 -46.09
N GLY A 438 14.86 24.23 -45.54
CA GLY A 438 15.59 23.48 -44.54
C GLY A 438 14.81 22.24 -44.13
N HIS A 439 15.36 21.53 -43.17
CA HIS A 439 14.76 20.31 -42.65
C HIS A 439 14.68 20.39 -41.13
N CYS A 440 13.54 19.99 -40.59
CA CYS A 440 13.34 19.84 -39.16
C CYS A 440 13.86 18.48 -38.70
N ILE A 441 14.73 18.48 -37.69
CA ILE A 441 15.37 17.27 -37.16
C ILE A 441 15.44 17.34 -35.63
N GLU A 442 15.52 16.18 -34.99
CA GLU A 442 15.66 16.06 -33.55
C GLU A 442 16.96 16.74 -33.10
N GLY A 443 16.89 17.51 -32.01
CA GLY A 443 18.01 18.33 -31.61
C GLY A 443 17.85 19.05 -30.27
N SER A 444 18.91 19.76 -29.90
CA SER A 444 18.96 20.60 -28.72
C SER A 444 19.64 21.94 -29.04
N SER A 445 19.76 22.81 -28.04
CA SER A 445 20.54 24.05 -28.15
C SER A 445 22.02 23.80 -28.52
N ARG A 446 22.53 22.58 -28.31
CA ARG A 446 23.89 22.18 -28.71
C ARG A 446 24.02 21.79 -30.18
N GLY A 447 22.93 21.42 -30.85
CA GLY A 447 22.95 20.90 -32.21
C GLY A 447 21.99 19.74 -32.44
N PRO A 448 21.98 19.16 -33.65
CA PRO A 448 21.19 17.98 -34.01
C PRO A 448 21.60 16.75 -33.19
N MET A 449 20.62 15.93 -32.84
CA MET A 449 20.74 14.79 -31.93
C MET A 449 20.16 13.53 -32.57
N LYS A 450 20.74 12.36 -32.27
CA LYS A 450 20.32 11.06 -32.78
C LYS A 450 20.23 10.02 -31.66
N HIS A 451 19.26 9.11 -31.77
CA HIS A 451 19.13 7.98 -30.85
C HIS A 451 20.19 6.89 -31.10
N LEU A 452 20.86 6.44 -30.03
CA LEU A 452 21.70 5.25 -30.05
C LEU A 452 20.84 3.98 -29.90
N GLY A 453 20.16 3.59 -30.98
CA GLY A 453 19.45 2.30 -31.08
C GLY A 453 18.02 2.29 -30.56
N MET A 454 17.29 1.22 -30.91
CA MET A 454 15.82 1.11 -30.78
C MET A 454 15.31 0.97 -29.34
N HIS A 455 16.21 0.71 -28.37
CA HIS A 455 15.89 0.46 -26.97
C HIS A 455 16.55 1.43 -25.97
N ASN A 456 17.36 2.39 -26.44
CA ASN A 456 18.06 3.34 -25.56
C ASN A 456 17.51 4.75 -25.74
N ASN A 457 17.04 5.35 -24.64
CA ASN A 457 16.51 6.73 -24.64
C ASN A 457 17.62 7.80 -24.66
N GLU A 458 18.89 7.40 -24.68
CA GLU A 458 20.01 8.34 -24.78
C GLU A 458 20.15 8.88 -26.20
N MET A 459 20.08 10.21 -26.31
CA MET A 459 20.36 10.95 -27.54
C MET A 459 21.79 11.48 -27.52
N VAL A 460 22.50 11.37 -28.64
CA VAL A 460 23.87 11.87 -28.81
C VAL A 460 23.92 12.90 -29.93
N LEU A 461 24.81 13.88 -29.78
CA LEU A 461 25.04 14.91 -30.78
C LEU A 461 25.58 14.29 -32.07
N ASP A 462 24.94 14.58 -33.20
CA ASP A 462 25.35 14.11 -34.53
C ASP A 462 25.40 15.29 -35.50
N THR A 463 26.54 15.96 -35.54
CA THR A 463 26.78 17.14 -36.38
C THR A 463 26.74 16.83 -37.88
N SER A 464 26.77 15.55 -38.29
CA SER A 464 26.65 15.16 -39.70
C SER A 464 25.25 15.42 -40.25
N LEU A 465 24.23 15.49 -39.38
CA LEU A 465 22.83 15.77 -39.76
C LEU A 465 22.60 17.23 -40.13
N CYS A 466 23.46 18.15 -39.67
CA CYS A 466 23.45 19.56 -40.04
C CYS A 466 24.89 20.09 -40.19
N PRO A 467 25.55 19.78 -41.32
CA PRO A 467 26.97 19.99 -41.47
C PRO A 467 27.32 21.45 -41.72
N LYS A 468 27.96 22.09 -40.74
CA LYS A 468 28.50 23.46 -40.85
C LYS A 468 29.51 23.63 -41.99
N GLU A 469 30.27 22.59 -42.30
CA GLU A 469 31.25 22.56 -43.40
C GLU A 469 30.60 22.77 -44.77
N LYS A 470 29.31 22.45 -44.91
CA LYS A 470 28.52 22.68 -46.13
C LYS A 470 27.64 23.94 -46.03
N HIS A 471 27.96 24.85 -45.11
CA HIS A 471 27.21 26.09 -44.86
C HIS A 471 25.75 25.91 -44.40
N TYR A 472 25.40 24.75 -43.82
CA TYR A 472 24.12 24.59 -43.14
C TYR A 472 24.14 25.29 -41.78
N GLU A 473 23.05 25.97 -41.43
CA GLU A 473 22.90 26.69 -40.15
C GLU A 473 21.87 26.00 -39.25
N TRP A 474 22.24 25.79 -37.98
CA TRP A 474 21.37 25.18 -36.97
C TRP A 474 20.63 26.23 -36.16
N SER A 475 19.30 26.11 -36.10
CA SER A 475 18.40 26.97 -35.33
C SER A 475 17.57 26.13 -34.36
N PHE A 476 17.57 26.48 -33.07
CA PHE A 476 16.82 25.74 -32.03
C PHE A 476 15.87 26.62 -31.21
N ILE A 477 16.10 27.93 -31.14
CA ILE A 477 15.28 28.86 -30.35
C ILE A 477 14.57 29.86 -31.25
N GLN A 478 15.23 30.26 -32.34
CA GLN A 478 14.71 31.26 -33.26
C GLN A 478 15.04 30.89 -34.69
N CYS A 479 14.06 31.06 -35.58
CA CYS A 479 14.26 30.83 -37.00
C CYS A 479 15.29 31.80 -37.58
N PRO A 480 16.06 31.37 -38.58
CA PRO A 480 16.93 32.29 -39.31
C PRO A 480 16.06 33.40 -39.89
N GLY A 481 16.42 34.67 -39.61
CA GLY A 481 15.76 35.79 -40.27
C GLY A 481 16.07 35.74 -41.76
N ASN A 482 15.08 36.06 -42.62
CA ASN A 482 15.35 36.34 -44.02
C ASN A 482 16.40 37.47 -44.06
N LYS A 483 17.65 37.13 -44.34
CA LYS A 483 18.65 38.13 -44.74
C LYS A 483 18.26 38.57 -46.15
N ILE A 484 17.46 39.63 -46.21
CA ILE A 484 17.16 40.38 -47.44
C ILE A 484 18.42 41.16 -47.83
#